data_AF-A0A2N1UPJ2-F1
#
_entry.id   AF-A0A2N1UPJ2-F1
#
_cell.length_a   1.000
_cell.length_b   1.000
_cell.length_c   1.000
_cell.angle_alpha   90.00
_cell.angle_beta   90.00
_cell.angle_gamma   90.00
#
_symmetry.space_group_name_H-M   'P 1'
#
loop_
_entity.id
_entity.type
_entity.pdbx_description
1 polymer ?
#
loop_
_entity_poly.entity_id
_entity_poly.type
_entity_poly.pdbx_seq_one_letter_code
_entity_poly.pdbx_strand_id
1 'polypeptide(L)'
;MFPKPSLLYNRFVKLIEENHQEITEQFLNNLLRNPDTAAYGRLDRSAVYESSDRIYRDLSRWIARDFPKEKIRERYMKVGRERRGQGIPYSQVQKALVLQKRHLWLFVMDKLYNDLTSYKEAIDLNNRVVLYFDRATHFMLQGYEESGRGGL
;
A
#
# COMPACT_ATOMS: atom_id res chain seq x y z
N MET A 1 -14.83 -15.69 -13.93
CA MET A 1 -15.72 -15.87 -12.76
C MET A 1 -14.85 -15.88 -11.50
N PHE A 2 -14.96 -14.88 -10.63
CA PHE A 2 -14.13 -14.81 -9.42
C PHE A 2 -14.76 -15.68 -8.32
N PRO A 3 -13.98 -16.50 -7.58
CA PRO A 3 -14.51 -17.45 -6.60
C PRO A 3 -15.28 -16.74 -5.46
N LYS A 4 -16.15 -17.44 -4.72
CA LYS A 4 -16.82 -16.92 -3.51
C LYS A 4 -15.79 -16.41 -2.47
N PRO A 5 -16.15 -15.50 -1.54
CA PRO A 5 -15.27 -15.08 -0.46
C PRO A 5 -14.78 -16.31 0.31
N SER A 6 -13.48 -16.56 0.32
CA SER A 6 -12.89 -17.68 1.06
C SER A 6 -12.61 -17.25 2.51
N LEU A 7 -12.52 -18.23 3.40
CA LEU A 7 -12.18 -18.00 4.81
C LEU A 7 -10.85 -17.24 4.94
N LEU A 8 -9.88 -17.53 4.07
CA LEU A 8 -8.59 -16.86 4.03
C LEU A 8 -8.71 -15.36 3.68
N TYR A 9 -9.57 -14.98 2.72
CA TYR A 9 -9.80 -13.57 2.42
C TYR A 9 -10.38 -12.81 3.60
N ASN A 10 -11.38 -13.39 4.26
CA ASN A 10 -12.02 -12.74 5.42
C ASN A 10 -11.04 -12.59 6.58
N ARG A 11 -10.20 -13.61 6.82
CA ARG A 11 -9.13 -13.53 7.83
C ARG A 11 -8.07 -12.49 7.49
N PHE A 12 -7.65 -12.41 6.22
CA PHE A 12 -6.73 -11.37 5.77
C PHE A 12 -7.33 -9.98 6.01
N VAL A 13 -8.57 -9.74 5.59
CA VAL A 13 -9.25 -8.44 5.78
C VAL A 13 -9.29 -8.08 7.26
N LYS A 14 -9.77 -9.00 8.11
CA LYS A 14 -9.84 -8.82 9.56
C LYS A 14 -8.47 -8.52 10.16
N LEU A 15 -7.44 -9.28 9.76
CA LEU A 15 -6.07 -9.07 10.23
C LEU A 15 -5.59 -7.65 9.92
N ILE A 16 -5.81 -7.16 8.70
CA ILE A 16 -5.37 -5.82 8.33
C ILE A 16 -6.19 -4.75 9.06
N GLU A 17 -7.50 -4.93 9.19
CA GLU A 17 -8.38 -3.97 9.89
C GLU A 17 -8.05 -3.85 11.38
N GLU A 18 -7.64 -4.94 12.02
CA GLU A 18 -7.30 -4.93 13.45
C GLU A 18 -5.86 -4.45 13.72
N ASN A 19 -4.98 -4.49 12.72
CA ASN A 19 -3.53 -4.30 12.94
C ASN A 19 -2.87 -3.26 12.04
N HIS A 20 -3.61 -2.54 11.18
CA HIS A 20 -3.03 -1.57 10.24
C HIS A 20 -2.13 -0.52 10.89
N GLN A 21 -2.44 -0.11 12.13
CA GLN A 21 -1.64 0.85 12.90
C GLN A 21 -0.26 0.28 13.26
N GLU A 22 -0.21 -0.96 13.73
CA GLU A 22 1.05 -1.65 14.05
C GLU A 22 1.91 -1.80 12.80
N ILE A 23 1.32 -2.25 11.70
CA ILE A 23 2.04 -2.43 10.42
C ILE A 23 2.59 -1.06 9.95
N THR A 24 1.81 0.01 10.10
CA THR A 24 2.23 1.38 9.74
C THR A 24 3.41 1.86 10.58
N GLU A 25 3.40 1.65 11.90
CA GLU A 25 4.54 2.03 12.75
C GLU A 25 5.82 1.28 12.38
N GLN A 26 5.72 -0.05 12.16
CA GLN A 26 6.87 -0.85 11.73
C GLN A 26 7.41 -0.36 10.39
N PHE A 27 6.52 -0.06 9.44
CA PHE A 27 6.87 0.50 8.15
C PHE A 27 7.56 1.87 8.27
N LEU A 28 6.99 2.81 9.04
CA LEU A 28 7.54 4.16 9.18
C LEU A 28 8.92 4.15 9.81
N ASN A 29 9.15 3.30 10.81
CA ASN A 29 10.45 3.16 11.43
C ASN A 29 11.51 2.72 10.42
N ASN A 30 11.16 1.87 9.45
CA ASN A 30 12.07 1.50 8.37
C ASN A 30 12.22 2.63 7.34
N LEU A 31 11.10 3.24 6.91
CA LEU A 31 11.07 4.34 5.95
C LEU A 31 11.98 5.50 6.36
N LEU A 32 11.92 5.93 7.62
CA LEU A 32 12.69 7.08 8.12
C LEU A 32 14.18 6.78 8.33
N ARG A 33 14.56 5.50 8.41
CA ARG A 33 15.95 5.06 8.59
C ARG A 33 16.61 4.62 7.29
N ASN A 34 15.84 4.45 6.22
CA ASN A 34 16.33 3.89 4.97
C ASN A 34 16.93 5.00 4.08
N PRO A 35 18.21 4.87 3.65
CA PRO A 35 18.87 5.89 2.83
C PRO A 35 18.19 6.09 1.47
N ASP A 36 17.52 5.06 0.93
CA ASP A 36 16.78 5.14 -0.33
C ASP A 36 15.46 5.94 -0.20
N THR A 37 15.08 6.34 1.02
CA THR A 37 13.87 7.15 1.31
C THR A 37 14.16 8.37 2.16
N ALA A 38 15.40 8.89 2.11
CA ALA A 38 15.86 10.01 2.92
C ALA A 38 15.02 11.30 2.82
N ALA A 39 14.33 11.55 1.69
CA ALA A 39 13.47 12.72 1.52
C ALA A 39 12.26 12.71 2.46
N TYR A 40 11.82 11.53 2.91
CA TYR A 40 10.73 11.41 3.89
C TYR A 40 11.10 11.93 5.28
N GLY A 41 12.39 11.97 5.62
CA GLY A 41 12.86 12.47 6.92
C GLY A 41 12.60 13.97 7.15
N ARG A 42 12.23 14.71 6.11
CA ARG A 42 11.91 16.15 6.17
C ARG A 42 10.42 16.45 6.30
N LEU A 43 9.58 15.43 6.24
CA LEU A 43 8.13 15.59 6.26
C LEU A 43 7.58 15.49 7.68
N ASP A 44 6.39 16.04 7.88
CA ASP A 44 5.62 15.78 9.09
C ASP A 44 5.31 14.28 9.21
N ARG A 45 5.82 13.67 10.29
CA ARG A 45 5.66 12.24 10.56
C ARG A 45 4.18 11.86 10.63
N SER A 46 3.33 12.70 11.21
CA SER A 46 1.90 12.43 11.37
C SER A 46 1.19 12.37 10.01
N ALA A 47 1.51 13.30 9.11
CA ALA A 47 1.00 13.28 7.73
C ALA A 47 1.45 12.04 6.93
N VAL A 48 2.71 11.61 7.10
CA VAL A 48 3.21 10.38 6.45
C VAL A 48 2.52 9.15 7.03
N TYR A 49 2.35 9.10 8.36
CA TYR A 49 1.61 8.04 9.06
C TYR A 49 0.18 7.93 8.53
N GLU A 50 -0.60 9.00 8.56
CA GLU A 50 -2.00 9.02 8.10
C GLU A 50 -2.15 8.56 6.65
N SER A 51 -1.20 8.97 5.80
CA SER A 51 -1.18 8.60 4.39
C SER A 51 -0.90 7.10 4.19
N SER A 52 0.09 6.56 4.92
CA SER A 52 0.49 5.15 4.86
C SER A 52 -0.53 4.21 5.52
N ASP A 53 -1.06 4.61 6.67
CA ASP A 53 -2.12 3.88 7.36
C ASP A 53 -3.36 3.71 6.47
N ARG A 54 -3.70 4.78 5.74
CA ARG A 54 -4.80 4.75 4.78
C ARG A 54 -4.59 3.75 3.64
N ILE A 55 -3.35 3.48 3.21
CA ILE A 55 -3.07 2.46 2.19
C ILE A 55 -3.50 1.07 2.68
N TYR A 56 -3.24 0.72 3.94
CA TYR A 56 -3.67 -0.57 4.49
C TYR A 56 -5.19 -0.67 4.64
N ARG A 57 -5.85 0.39 5.08
CA ARG A 57 -7.32 0.44 5.14
C ARG A 57 -7.97 0.35 3.75
N ASP A 58 -7.39 1.02 2.76
CA ASP A 58 -7.86 0.94 1.37
C ASP A 58 -7.62 -0.46 0.78
N LEU A 59 -6.53 -1.13 1.18
CA LEU A 59 -6.25 -2.52 0.80
C LEU A 59 -7.27 -3.51 1.38
N SER A 60 -7.65 -3.39 2.65
CA SER A 60 -8.66 -4.29 3.25
C SER A 60 -9.98 -4.20 2.49
N ARG A 61 -10.44 -2.98 2.17
CA ARG A 61 -11.63 -2.71 1.35
C ARG A 61 -11.51 -3.25 -0.08
N TRP A 62 -10.33 -3.10 -0.69
CA TRP A 62 -10.04 -3.69 -2.01
C TRP A 62 -10.21 -5.20 -2.02
N ILE A 63 -9.64 -5.90 -1.03
CA ILE A 63 -9.73 -7.36 -0.92
C ILE A 63 -11.17 -7.80 -0.63
N ALA A 64 -11.87 -7.08 0.24
CA ALA A 64 -13.30 -7.26 0.54
C ALA A 64 -14.24 -7.06 -0.68
N ARG A 65 -13.70 -6.66 -1.84
CA ARG A 65 -14.40 -6.45 -3.12
C ARG A 65 -15.31 -5.22 -3.14
N ASP A 66 -15.03 -4.24 -2.30
CA ASP A 66 -15.82 -3.01 -2.17
C ASP A 66 -15.12 -1.78 -2.79
N PHE A 67 -14.35 -1.97 -3.87
CA PHE A 67 -13.65 -0.84 -4.50
C PHE A 67 -13.68 -0.88 -6.04
N PRO A 68 -14.31 0.12 -6.69
CA PRO A 68 -14.15 0.38 -8.11
C PRO A 68 -12.70 0.71 -8.46
N LYS A 69 -12.24 0.32 -9.66
CA LYS A 69 -10.87 0.61 -10.14
C LYS A 69 -10.61 2.12 -10.21
N GLU A 70 -11.66 2.88 -10.46
CA GLU A 70 -11.69 4.34 -10.59
C GLU A 70 -11.27 5.00 -9.28
N LYS A 71 -11.72 4.48 -8.13
CA LYS A 71 -11.32 5.00 -6.82
C LYS A 71 -9.84 4.76 -6.53
N ILE A 72 -9.28 3.62 -6.95
CA ILE A 72 -7.82 3.38 -6.84
C ILE A 72 -7.07 4.43 -7.67
N ARG A 73 -7.51 4.68 -8.91
CA ARG A 73 -6.88 5.69 -9.78
C ARG A 73 -6.87 7.07 -9.13
N GLU A 74 -8.04 7.59 -8.75
CA GLU A 74 -8.17 8.92 -8.14
C GLU A 74 -7.31 9.06 -6.89
N ARG A 75 -7.37 8.05 -6.01
CA ARG A 75 -6.60 7.99 -4.77
C ARG A 75 -5.10 8.09 -5.04
N TYR A 76 -4.57 7.21 -5.87
CA TYR A 76 -3.13 7.10 -6.05
C TYR A 76 -2.54 8.20 -6.94
N MET A 77 -3.31 8.71 -7.90
CA MET A 77 -2.94 9.95 -8.60
C MET A 77 -2.81 11.13 -7.62
N LYS A 78 -3.76 11.29 -6.70
CA LYS A 78 -3.69 12.34 -5.66
C LYS A 78 -2.42 12.19 -4.82
N VAL A 79 -2.11 10.99 -4.34
CA VAL A 79 -0.88 10.78 -3.55
C VAL A 79 0.37 11.08 -4.39
N GLY A 80 0.41 10.67 -5.67
CA GLY A 80 1.51 11.00 -6.58
C GLY A 80 1.76 12.52 -6.68
N ARG A 81 0.69 13.30 -6.87
CA ARG A 81 0.75 14.77 -6.90
C ARG A 81 1.23 15.36 -5.56
N GLU A 82 0.70 14.86 -4.44
CA GLU A 82 1.12 15.30 -3.10
C GLU A 82 2.61 15.07 -2.85
N ARG A 83 3.12 13.88 -3.19
CA ARG A 83 4.54 13.51 -3.01
C ARG A 83 5.46 14.38 -3.86
N ARG A 84 5.02 14.74 -5.08
CA ARG A 84 5.75 15.71 -5.91
C ARG A 84 5.74 17.11 -5.30
N GLY A 85 4.58 17.58 -4.83
CA GLY A 85 4.47 18.88 -4.15
C GLY A 85 5.31 18.97 -2.87
N GLN A 86 5.57 17.82 -2.24
CA GLN A 86 6.47 17.67 -1.10
C GLN A 86 7.96 17.56 -1.48
N GLY A 87 8.29 17.59 -2.77
CA GLY A 87 9.67 17.51 -3.27
C GLY A 87 10.32 16.13 -3.12
N ILE A 88 9.54 15.06 -2.95
CA ILE A 88 10.08 13.70 -2.81
C ILE A 88 10.39 13.14 -4.20
N PRO A 89 11.63 12.71 -4.50
CA PRO A 89 11.92 12.06 -5.79
C PRO A 89 11.08 10.80 -5.98
N TYR A 90 10.57 10.57 -7.19
CA TYR A 90 9.70 9.42 -7.45
C TYR A 90 10.35 8.07 -7.14
N SER A 91 11.66 7.92 -7.32
CA SER A 91 12.40 6.71 -6.92
C SER A 91 12.21 6.39 -5.43
N GLN A 92 12.16 7.40 -4.57
CA GLN A 92 11.92 7.23 -3.14
C GLN A 92 10.44 6.95 -2.83
N VAL A 93 9.52 7.52 -3.61
CA VAL A 93 8.07 7.18 -3.52
C VAL A 93 7.85 5.70 -3.87
N GLN A 94 8.49 5.23 -4.94
CA GLN A 94 8.43 3.83 -5.36
C GLN A 94 9.08 2.92 -4.31
N LYS A 95 10.23 3.30 -3.75
CA LYS A 95 10.87 2.56 -2.66
C LYS A 95 9.98 2.49 -1.42
N ALA A 96 9.30 3.58 -1.05
CA ALA A 96 8.36 3.59 0.07
C ALA A 96 7.22 2.58 -0.15
N LEU A 97 6.64 2.50 -1.35
CA LEU A 97 5.65 1.47 -1.69
C LEU A 97 6.20 0.05 -1.57
N VAL A 98 7.44 -0.19 -2.02
CA VAL A 98 8.10 -1.50 -1.88
C VAL A 98 8.26 -1.88 -0.41
N LEU A 99 8.69 -0.95 0.45
CA LEU A 99 8.80 -1.17 1.89
C LEU A 99 7.42 -1.44 2.52
N GLN A 100 6.39 -0.67 2.14
CA GLN A 100 5.02 -0.83 2.62
C GLN A 100 4.47 -2.23 2.31
N LYS A 101 4.68 -2.72 1.07
CA LYS A 101 4.30 -4.08 0.64
C LYS A 101 5.10 -5.15 1.39
N ARG A 102 6.39 -4.92 1.67
CA ARG A 102 7.22 -5.84 2.45
C ARG A 102 6.70 -5.98 3.88
N HIS A 103 6.41 -4.87 4.55
CA HIS A 103 5.90 -4.89 5.94
C HIS A 103 4.54 -5.58 6.05
N LEU A 104 3.65 -5.37 5.07
CA LEU A 104 2.40 -6.12 4.96
C LEU A 104 2.65 -7.63 4.95
N TRP A 105 3.54 -8.10 4.05
CA TRP A 105 3.75 -9.54 3.89
C TRP A 105 4.48 -10.17 5.07
N LEU A 106 5.44 -9.47 5.68
CA LEU A 106 6.07 -9.95 6.91
C LEU A 106 5.03 -10.15 8.02
N PHE A 107 4.12 -9.18 8.19
CA PHE A 107 3.06 -9.26 9.18
C PHE A 107 2.06 -10.38 8.89
N VAL A 108 1.62 -10.50 7.64
CA VAL A 108 0.69 -11.55 7.20
C VAL A 108 1.30 -12.94 7.38
N MET A 109 2.59 -13.12 7.06
CA MET A 109 3.28 -14.38 7.28
C MET A 109 3.39 -14.70 8.77
N ASP A 110 3.72 -13.73 9.64
CA ASP A 110 3.78 -13.97 11.09
C ASP A 110 2.44 -14.44 11.67
N LYS A 111 1.32 -13.84 11.22
CA LYS A 111 0.01 -14.07 11.83
C LYS A 111 -0.85 -15.14 11.17
N LEU A 112 -0.68 -15.38 9.87
CA LEU A 112 -1.54 -16.29 9.11
C LEU A 112 -0.82 -17.53 8.57
N TYR A 113 0.45 -17.77 8.94
CA TYR A 113 1.20 -18.92 8.42
C TYR A 113 0.44 -20.25 8.55
N ASN A 114 -0.11 -20.53 9.73
CA ASN A 114 -0.83 -21.76 10.04
C ASN A 114 -2.22 -21.82 9.37
N ASP A 115 -2.75 -20.68 8.92
CA ASP A 115 -4.05 -20.56 8.25
C ASP A 115 -3.96 -20.73 6.73
N LEU A 116 -2.75 -20.75 6.16
CA LEU A 116 -2.50 -20.96 4.72
C LEU A 116 -2.66 -22.44 4.33
N THR A 117 -3.80 -23.03 4.66
CA THR A 117 -4.08 -24.47 4.42
C THR A 117 -4.39 -24.79 2.96
N SER A 118 -4.74 -23.78 2.16
CA SER A 118 -5.02 -23.90 0.72
C SER A 118 -4.02 -23.08 -0.09
N TYR A 119 -3.12 -23.78 -0.78
CA TYR A 119 -2.13 -23.18 -1.68
C TYR A 119 -2.78 -22.30 -2.78
N LYS A 120 -3.91 -22.76 -3.33
CA LYS A 120 -4.66 -22.01 -4.36
C LYS A 120 -5.19 -20.70 -3.80
N GLU A 121 -5.80 -20.72 -2.62
CA GLU A 121 -6.32 -19.48 -2.00
C GLU A 121 -5.20 -18.52 -1.62
N ALA A 122 -4.06 -19.04 -1.16
CA ALA A 122 -2.88 -18.24 -0.86
C ALA A 122 -2.33 -17.53 -2.11
N ILE A 123 -2.23 -18.24 -3.24
CA ILE A 123 -1.86 -17.64 -4.53
C ILE A 123 -2.86 -16.59 -4.97
N ASP A 124 -4.16 -16.88 -4.90
CA ASP A 124 -5.19 -15.93 -5.34
C ASP A 124 -5.18 -14.65 -4.48
N LEU A 125 -4.96 -14.77 -3.17
CA LEU A 125 -4.75 -13.64 -2.27
C LEU A 125 -3.51 -12.84 -2.62
N ASN A 126 -2.37 -13.51 -2.82
CA ASN A 126 -1.14 -12.84 -3.25
C ASN A 126 -1.35 -12.06 -4.55
N ASN A 127 -1.96 -12.67 -5.56
CA ASN A 127 -2.24 -12.02 -6.84
C ASN A 127 -3.13 -10.77 -6.69
N ARG A 128 -4.12 -10.80 -5.78
CA ARG A 128 -4.98 -9.64 -5.50
C ARG A 128 -4.24 -8.50 -4.83
N VAL A 129 -3.35 -8.81 -3.88
CA VAL A 129 -2.50 -7.81 -3.21
C VAL A 129 -1.46 -7.25 -4.19
N VAL A 130 -0.82 -8.09 -5.01
CA VAL A 130 0.10 -7.64 -6.07
C VAL A 130 -0.60 -6.67 -7.01
N LEU A 131 -1.77 -7.04 -7.54
CA LEU A 131 -2.54 -6.18 -8.43
C LEU A 131 -2.91 -4.83 -7.80
N TYR A 132 -3.16 -4.79 -6.49
CA TYR A 132 -3.42 -3.54 -5.77
C TYR A 132 -2.18 -2.62 -5.78
N PHE A 133 -1.02 -3.15 -5.38
CA PHE A 133 0.23 -2.38 -5.34
C PHE A 133 0.74 -1.98 -6.73
N ASP A 134 0.52 -2.81 -7.76
CA ASP A 134 0.89 -2.48 -9.14
C ASP A 134 0.07 -1.30 -9.66
N ARG A 135 -1.24 -1.28 -9.38
CA ARG A 135 -2.10 -0.13 -9.69
C ARG A 135 -1.74 1.11 -8.90
N ALA A 136 -1.46 0.95 -7.60
CA ALA A 136 -1.00 2.04 -6.75
C ALA A 136 0.25 2.70 -7.35
N THR A 137 1.25 1.90 -7.71
CA THR A 137 2.49 2.35 -8.33
C THR A 137 2.22 3.06 -9.66
N HIS A 138 1.44 2.46 -10.55
CA HIS A 138 1.13 3.04 -11.86
C HIS A 138 0.43 4.40 -11.75
N PHE A 139 -0.61 4.50 -10.93
CA PHE A 139 -1.37 5.74 -10.80
C PHE A 139 -0.63 6.80 -9.97
N MET A 140 0.20 6.42 -9.00
CA MET A 140 1.12 7.35 -8.34
C MET A 140 2.11 7.96 -9.32
N LEU A 141 2.69 7.15 -10.23
CA LEU A 141 3.57 7.69 -11.27
C LEU A 141 2.83 8.70 -12.15
N GLN A 142 1.64 8.35 -12.64
CA GLN A 142 0.85 9.25 -13.47
C GLN A 142 0.54 10.57 -12.77
N GLY A 143 0.11 10.53 -11.51
CA GLY A 143 -0.12 11.75 -10.73
C GLY A 143 1.16 12.55 -10.50
N TYR A 144 2.26 11.86 -10.20
CA TYR A 144 3.57 12.50 -10.02
C TYR A 144 4.05 13.21 -11.30
N GLU A 145 3.87 12.60 -12.46
CA GLU A 145 4.24 13.20 -13.76
C GLU A 145 3.34 14.38 -14.13
N GLU A 146 2.02 14.26 -13.90
CA GLU A 146 1.03 15.30 -14.19
C GLU A 146 1.36 16.62 -13.48
N SER A 147 1.67 16.57 -12.18
CA SER A 147 2.10 17.75 -11.42
C SER A 147 3.41 18.38 -11.91
N GLY A 148 4.16 17.70 -12.78
CA GLY A 148 5.36 18.24 -13.41
C GLY A 148 5.16 18.99 -14.70
N ARG A 149 4.02 18.80 -15.36
CA ARG A 149 3.74 19.38 -16.68
C ARG A 149 3.21 20.80 -16.61
N GLY A 150 2.93 21.33 -15.42
CA GLY A 150 2.50 22.71 -15.19
C GLY A 150 3.63 23.73 -15.01
N GLY A 151 4.88 23.36 -15.27
CA GLY A 151 6.06 24.21 -15.07
C GLY A 151 7.00 24.28 -16.28
N LEU A 152 6.49 24.05 -17.49
CA LEU A 152 7.18 24.29 -18.77
C LEU A 152 6.47 25.40 -19.52
#